data_AF-A0A6P8BCI6-F1
#
_entry.id   AF-A0A6P8BCI6-F1
#
_cell.length_a   1.000
_cell.length_b   1.000
_cell.length_c   1.000
_cell.angle_alpha   90.00
_cell.angle_beta   90.00
_cell.angle_gamma   90.00
#
_symmetry.space_group_name_H-M   'P 1'
#
loop_
_entity.id
_entity.type
_entity.pdbx_description
1 polymer ?
#
loop_
_entity_poly.entity_id
_entity_poly.type
_entity_poly.pdbx_seq_one_letter_code
_entity_poly.pdbx_strand_id
1 'polypeptide(L)'
;MLSALPIAGLLFAAAVTGASLPATATDAPNTPPTSCASGVQIFVARGSSEKSHEGRIAPIDHTIAESIPGSSITAVDYPADINAVKYLFSVRKGVTRLTKLIEEYHKHCPRGKIVLVGFSQGAHVVGDTLCGASSFPILRTKPIDSIYNKNVIATLMFGDPTRAKNQGWNVGTVTDRDGYFPRHKNTACSPYSQSMRSWCDQKDRWCDKHAPGGTDRSVHSTYQIKYRNEAKDFVLKQWNLNVRSVS
;
A
#
# COMPACT_ATOMS: atom_id res chain seq x y z
N MET A 1 80.89 -29.80 -4.48
CA MET A 1 80.09 -29.57 -3.26
C MET A 1 79.46 -28.20 -3.38
N LEU A 2 78.12 -28.11 -3.50
CA LEU A 2 77.23 -26.93 -3.39
C LEU A 2 75.90 -27.35 -4.07
N SER A 3 75.11 -28.20 -3.41
CA SER A 3 73.94 -27.88 -2.58
C SER A 3 72.68 -27.56 -3.41
N ALA A 4 71.78 -28.53 -3.49
CA ALA A 4 70.46 -28.42 -4.11
C ALA A 4 69.46 -27.84 -3.09
N LEU A 5 68.67 -26.84 -3.51
CA LEU A 5 67.53 -26.31 -2.75
C LEU A 5 66.22 -26.88 -3.31
N PRO A 6 65.27 -27.35 -2.48
CA PRO A 6 63.97 -27.78 -2.95
C PRO A 6 63.05 -26.57 -3.15
N ILE A 7 62.43 -26.47 -4.33
CA ILE A 7 61.40 -25.48 -4.62
C ILE A 7 60.08 -25.99 -4.01
N ALA A 8 59.69 -25.43 -2.87
CA ALA A 8 58.38 -25.66 -2.26
C ALA A 8 57.31 -24.95 -3.09
N GLY A 9 56.44 -25.72 -3.75
CA GLY A 9 55.27 -25.21 -4.47
C GLY A 9 54.19 -24.75 -3.49
N LEU A 10 53.96 -23.44 -3.41
CA LEU A 10 52.80 -22.84 -2.75
C LEU A 10 51.60 -22.87 -3.71
N LEU A 11 50.70 -23.85 -3.52
CA LEU A 11 49.37 -23.84 -4.13
C LEU A 11 48.50 -22.81 -3.39
N PHE A 12 48.30 -21.64 -4.00
CA PHE A 12 47.26 -20.71 -3.58
C PHE A 12 45.90 -21.22 -4.08
N ALA A 13 45.09 -21.78 -3.18
CA ALA A 13 43.68 -22.02 -3.44
C ALA A 13 42.95 -20.65 -3.39
N ALA A 14 42.63 -20.10 -4.55
CA ALA A 14 41.77 -18.93 -4.66
C ALA A 14 40.34 -19.32 -4.26
N ALA A 15 39.91 -18.96 -3.05
CA ALA A 15 38.52 -19.05 -2.63
C ALA A 15 37.68 -18.07 -3.46
N VAL A 16 36.91 -18.59 -4.40
CA VAL A 16 35.92 -17.81 -5.16
C VAL A 16 34.76 -17.52 -4.19
N THR A 17 34.78 -16.35 -3.57
CA THR A 17 33.61 -15.81 -2.88
C THR A 17 32.56 -15.50 -3.95
N GLY A 18 31.58 -16.39 -4.09
CA GLY A 18 30.42 -16.15 -4.95
C GLY A 18 29.69 -14.90 -4.47
N ALA A 19 29.82 -13.81 -5.22
CA ALA A 19 28.99 -12.64 -5.03
C ALA A 19 27.55 -13.04 -5.36
N SER A 20 26.72 -13.19 -4.33
CA SER A 20 25.27 -13.34 -4.48
C SER A 20 24.73 -12.07 -5.13
N LEU A 21 24.31 -12.17 -6.40
CA LEU A 21 23.58 -11.10 -7.07
C LEU A 21 22.31 -10.81 -6.25
N PRO A 22 21.97 -9.54 -5.99
CA PRO A 22 20.70 -9.21 -5.33
C PRO A 22 19.56 -9.74 -6.20
N ALA A 23 18.69 -10.57 -5.62
CA ALA A 23 17.47 -10.99 -6.27
C ALA A 23 16.68 -9.73 -6.66
N THR A 24 16.43 -9.55 -7.96
CA THR A 24 15.48 -8.54 -8.41
C THR A 24 14.13 -8.89 -7.78
N ALA A 25 13.63 -8.05 -6.87
CA ALA A 25 12.32 -8.25 -6.27
C ALA A 25 11.30 -8.37 -7.42
N THR A 26 10.72 -9.56 -7.56
CA THR A 26 9.67 -9.83 -8.54
C THR A 26 8.41 -9.13 -8.09
N ASP A 27 7.79 -8.36 -9.00
CA ASP A 27 6.49 -7.69 -8.79
C ASP A 27 5.47 -8.68 -8.18
N ALA A 28 4.70 -8.23 -7.19
CA ALA A 28 3.74 -9.10 -6.50
C ALA A 28 2.69 -9.70 -7.47
N PRO A 29 2.17 -10.90 -7.15
CA PRO A 29 1.10 -11.49 -7.92
C PRO A 29 -0.14 -10.60 -7.91
N ASN A 30 -0.87 -10.57 -9.03
CA ASN A 30 -2.12 -9.81 -9.19
C ASN A 30 -3.36 -10.72 -9.31
N THR A 31 -3.16 -12.01 -9.11
CA THR A 31 -4.18 -13.05 -8.98
C THR A 31 -4.64 -13.17 -7.53
N PRO A 32 -5.87 -13.65 -7.28
CA PRO A 32 -6.34 -13.85 -5.91
C PRO A 32 -5.45 -14.85 -5.14
N PRO A 33 -5.16 -14.60 -3.86
CA PRO A 33 -4.43 -15.55 -3.02
C PRO A 33 -5.19 -16.88 -2.88
N THR A 34 -4.48 -17.99 -3.01
CA THR A 34 -5.04 -19.36 -2.91
C THR A 34 -4.84 -20.01 -1.54
N SER A 35 -4.14 -19.34 -0.63
CA SER A 35 -3.88 -19.80 0.73
C SER A 35 -4.01 -18.65 1.73
N CYS A 36 -4.13 -19.00 3.02
CA CYS A 36 -4.23 -18.00 4.08
C CYS A 36 -2.84 -17.60 4.56
N ALA A 37 -2.52 -16.31 4.43
CA ALA A 37 -1.41 -15.70 5.15
C ALA A 37 -1.56 -15.96 6.67
N SER A 38 -0.51 -16.50 7.30
CA SER A 38 -0.46 -16.64 8.77
C SER A 38 -0.11 -15.33 9.46
N GLY A 39 0.48 -14.38 8.72
CA GLY A 39 0.60 -12.97 9.07
C GLY A 39 -0.58 -12.16 8.53
N VAL A 40 -0.30 -11.20 7.65
CA VAL A 40 -1.32 -10.39 6.95
C VAL A 40 -1.34 -10.63 5.44
N GLN A 41 -2.52 -10.58 4.85
CA GLN A 41 -2.67 -10.39 3.40
C GLN A 41 -2.68 -8.89 3.10
N ILE A 42 -1.69 -8.44 2.33
CA ILE A 42 -1.56 -7.06 1.89
C ILE A 42 -2.15 -6.96 0.50
N PHE A 43 -3.15 -6.09 0.31
CA PHE A 43 -3.63 -5.71 -1.01
C PHE A 43 -3.12 -4.32 -1.35
N VAL A 44 -2.36 -4.21 -2.43
CA VAL A 44 -1.71 -2.96 -2.85
C VAL A 44 -2.29 -2.46 -4.17
N ALA A 45 -2.76 -1.21 -4.18
CA ALA A 45 -3.23 -0.51 -5.37
C ALA A 45 -2.23 0.60 -5.75
N ARG A 46 -1.59 0.43 -6.91
CA ARG A 46 -0.63 1.40 -7.47
C ARG A 46 -1.29 2.73 -7.87
N GLY A 47 -0.47 3.76 -8.05
CA GLY A 47 -0.86 5.04 -8.63
C GLY A 47 -1.00 5.03 -10.14
N SER A 48 -1.48 6.13 -10.71
CA SER A 48 -1.74 6.21 -12.14
C SER A 48 -0.46 6.09 -12.98
N SER A 49 -0.56 5.38 -14.11
CA SER A 49 0.49 5.17 -15.10
C SER A 49 1.72 4.39 -14.60
N GLU A 50 1.66 3.82 -13.40
CA GLU A 50 2.71 2.96 -12.89
C GLU A 50 2.72 1.60 -13.60
N LYS A 51 3.90 1.17 -14.05
CA LYS A 51 4.10 -0.06 -14.82
C LYS A 51 4.06 -1.32 -13.95
N SER A 52 4.76 -1.30 -12.81
CA SER A 52 4.71 -2.38 -11.81
C SER A 52 3.32 -2.41 -11.20
N HIS A 53 2.82 -3.61 -10.89
CA HIS A 53 1.51 -3.83 -10.29
C HIS A 53 1.41 -3.26 -8.86
N GLU A 54 2.51 -3.28 -8.11
CA GLU A 54 2.61 -2.65 -6.77
C GLU A 54 2.88 -1.14 -6.88
N GLY A 55 3.63 -0.75 -7.91
CA GLY A 55 4.02 0.64 -8.15
C GLY A 55 5.09 1.13 -7.17
N ARG A 56 5.25 2.44 -7.08
CA ARG A 56 6.26 3.12 -6.25
C ARG A 56 6.14 2.80 -4.76
N ILE A 57 4.96 2.40 -4.30
CA ILE A 57 4.71 2.18 -2.87
C ILE A 57 5.23 0.82 -2.38
N ALA A 58 5.65 -0.07 -3.29
CA ALA A 58 6.20 -1.41 -3.01
C ALA A 58 7.16 -1.48 -1.80
N PRO A 59 8.11 -0.53 -1.61
CA PRO A 59 8.99 -0.59 -0.45
C PRO A 59 8.27 -0.53 0.92
N ILE A 60 7.03 -0.04 0.99
CA ILE A 60 6.23 -0.02 2.22
C ILE A 60 5.62 -1.40 2.48
N ASP A 61 4.92 -1.99 1.51
CA ASP A 61 4.28 -3.31 1.66
C ASP A 61 5.30 -4.43 1.87
N HIS A 62 6.43 -4.42 1.18
CA HIS A 62 7.53 -5.36 1.47
C HIS A 62 8.07 -5.21 2.89
N THR A 63 8.34 -3.98 3.35
CA THR A 63 8.80 -3.76 4.73
C THR A 63 7.76 -4.19 5.78
N ILE A 64 6.47 -4.07 5.49
CA ILE A 64 5.40 -4.63 6.34
C ILE A 64 5.47 -6.16 6.35
N ALA A 65 5.54 -6.78 5.17
CA ALA A 65 5.57 -8.23 5.03
C ALA A 65 6.79 -8.88 5.71
N GLU A 66 7.95 -8.23 5.64
CA GLU A 66 9.17 -8.64 6.33
C GLU A 66 9.04 -8.54 7.85
N SER A 67 8.29 -7.54 8.34
CA SER A 67 8.12 -7.29 9.77
C SER A 67 7.04 -8.17 10.43
N ILE A 68 6.17 -8.79 9.62
CA ILE A 68 5.11 -9.69 10.08
C ILE A 68 5.30 -11.03 9.34
N PRO A 69 6.05 -11.98 9.94
CA PRO A 69 6.31 -13.28 9.30
C PRO A 69 5.02 -13.98 8.87
N GLY A 70 5.05 -14.61 7.69
CA GLY A 70 3.90 -15.30 7.11
C GLY A 70 2.89 -14.38 6.39
N SER A 71 3.25 -13.12 6.16
CA SER A 71 2.47 -12.20 5.33
C SER A 71 2.62 -12.49 3.84
N SER A 72 1.67 -12.02 3.04
CA SER A 72 1.68 -12.13 1.58
C SER A 72 1.19 -10.84 0.94
N ILE A 73 1.69 -10.52 -0.26
CA ILE A 73 1.33 -9.31 -1.00
C ILE A 73 0.60 -9.73 -2.27
N THR A 74 -0.49 -9.03 -2.59
CA THR A 74 -1.23 -9.17 -3.84
C THR A 74 -1.55 -7.80 -4.38
N ALA A 75 -1.12 -7.53 -5.60
CA ALA A 75 -1.41 -6.29 -6.29
C ALA A 75 -2.82 -6.28 -6.87
N VAL A 76 -3.48 -5.13 -6.83
CA VAL A 76 -4.80 -4.94 -7.45
C VAL A 76 -4.61 -4.76 -8.95
N ASP A 77 -5.06 -5.73 -9.73
CA ASP A 77 -5.07 -5.60 -11.19
C ASP A 77 -6.18 -4.65 -11.67
N TYR A 78 -5.78 -3.44 -12.03
CA TYR A 78 -6.67 -2.41 -12.56
C TYR A 78 -5.93 -1.47 -13.51
N PRO A 79 -6.63 -0.65 -14.33
CA PRO A 79 -5.97 0.12 -15.39
C PRO A 79 -4.96 1.16 -14.91
N ALA A 80 -5.17 1.75 -13.72
CA ALA A 80 -4.39 2.87 -13.21
C ALA A 80 -4.24 4.02 -14.24
N ASP A 81 -5.31 4.41 -14.94
CA ASP A 81 -5.23 5.38 -16.03
C ASP A 81 -5.24 6.84 -15.53
N ILE A 82 -4.31 7.68 -15.97
CA ILE A 82 -4.20 9.10 -15.57
C ILE A 82 -5.04 10.04 -16.44
N ASN A 83 -5.50 9.60 -17.61
CA ASN A 83 -6.32 10.41 -18.50
C ASN A 83 -7.62 10.79 -17.79
N ALA A 84 -7.96 12.08 -17.74
CA ALA A 84 -9.08 12.59 -16.94
C ALA A 84 -10.42 11.90 -17.23
N VAL A 85 -10.71 11.57 -18.50
CA VAL A 85 -11.95 10.89 -18.90
C VAL A 85 -11.93 9.42 -18.44
N LYS A 86 -10.77 8.77 -18.51
CA LYS A 86 -10.61 7.34 -18.16
C LYS A 86 -10.34 7.12 -16.67
N TYR A 87 -9.88 8.13 -15.94
CA TYR A 87 -9.52 8.05 -14.53
C TYR A 87 -10.66 7.48 -13.68
N LEU A 88 -11.88 7.97 -13.89
CA LEU A 88 -13.06 7.52 -13.14
C LEU A 88 -13.43 6.06 -13.45
N PHE A 89 -13.33 5.65 -14.71
CA PHE A 89 -13.52 4.26 -15.10
C PHE A 89 -12.43 3.36 -14.52
N SER A 90 -11.19 3.85 -14.47
CA SER A 90 -10.08 3.16 -13.85
C SER A 90 -10.32 2.95 -12.36
N VAL A 91 -10.65 4.01 -11.60
CA VAL A 91 -11.01 3.91 -10.17
C VAL A 91 -12.14 2.91 -9.96
N ARG A 92 -13.24 2.99 -10.75
CA ARG A 92 -14.37 2.05 -10.61
C ARG A 92 -13.94 0.60 -10.82
N LYS A 93 -13.09 0.32 -11.80
CA LYS A 93 -12.53 -1.03 -12.02
C LYS A 93 -11.63 -1.45 -10.85
N GLY A 94 -10.81 -0.55 -10.33
CA GLY A 94 -9.98 -0.80 -9.14
C GLY A 94 -10.81 -1.14 -7.91
N VAL A 95 -11.86 -0.36 -7.62
CA VAL A 95 -12.79 -0.62 -6.50
C VAL A 95 -13.48 -1.97 -6.67
N THR A 96 -13.95 -2.27 -7.88
CA THR A 96 -14.57 -3.58 -8.18
C THR A 96 -13.59 -4.73 -7.96
N ARG A 97 -12.33 -4.57 -8.42
CA ARG A 97 -11.32 -5.61 -8.28
C ARG A 97 -10.91 -5.82 -6.82
N LEU A 98 -10.63 -4.74 -6.08
CA LEU A 98 -10.23 -4.82 -4.68
C LEU A 98 -11.35 -5.39 -3.81
N THR A 99 -12.60 -5.00 -4.05
CA THR A 99 -13.76 -5.58 -3.37
C THR A 99 -13.79 -7.10 -3.57
N LYS A 100 -13.66 -7.59 -4.81
CA LYS A 100 -13.63 -9.03 -5.11
C LYS A 100 -12.46 -9.75 -4.42
N LEU A 101 -11.26 -9.16 -4.39
CA LEU A 101 -10.11 -9.74 -3.70
C LEU A 101 -10.36 -9.91 -2.20
N ILE A 102 -10.98 -8.92 -1.55
CA ILE A 102 -11.36 -9.00 -0.13
C ILE A 102 -12.42 -10.08 0.09
N GLU A 103 -13.46 -10.12 -0.75
CA GLU A 103 -14.54 -11.11 -0.69
C GLU A 103 -14.00 -12.55 -0.86
N GLU A 104 -13.17 -12.78 -1.89
CA GLU A 104 -12.58 -14.08 -2.20
C GLU A 104 -11.61 -14.54 -1.10
N TYR A 105 -10.76 -13.64 -0.61
CA TYR A 105 -9.85 -13.95 0.49
C TYR A 105 -10.61 -14.22 1.79
N HIS A 106 -11.64 -13.44 2.13
CA HIS A 106 -12.46 -13.73 3.31
C HIS A 106 -13.19 -15.08 3.20
N LYS A 107 -13.68 -15.44 2.01
CA LYS A 107 -14.32 -16.74 1.78
C LYS A 107 -13.38 -17.91 2.07
N HIS A 108 -12.12 -17.82 1.67
CA HIS A 108 -11.11 -18.86 1.93
C HIS A 108 -10.51 -18.76 3.33
N CYS A 109 -10.35 -17.54 3.84
CA CYS A 109 -9.62 -17.18 5.04
C CYS A 109 -10.48 -16.25 5.93
N PRO A 110 -11.57 -16.76 6.52
CA PRO A 110 -12.54 -15.92 7.23
C PRO A 110 -11.96 -15.21 8.46
N ARG A 111 -10.85 -15.73 9.00
CA ARG A 111 -10.08 -15.13 10.11
C ARG A 111 -8.82 -14.38 9.66
N GLY A 112 -8.52 -14.41 8.36
CA GLY A 112 -7.34 -13.76 7.78
C GLY A 112 -7.35 -12.25 8.03
N LYS A 113 -6.17 -11.69 8.29
CA LYS A 113 -6.00 -10.26 8.53
C LYS A 113 -5.55 -9.58 7.25
N ILE A 114 -6.19 -8.45 6.94
CA ILE A 114 -6.02 -7.70 5.70
C ILE A 114 -5.41 -6.34 6.00
N VAL A 115 -4.41 -5.97 5.21
CA VAL A 115 -3.86 -4.62 5.14
C VAL A 115 -4.12 -4.07 3.75
N LEU A 116 -4.70 -2.88 3.65
CA LEU A 116 -4.91 -2.20 2.38
C LEU A 116 -3.88 -1.10 2.22
N VAL A 117 -3.21 -1.06 1.07
CA VAL A 117 -2.20 -0.05 0.73
C VAL A 117 -2.58 0.59 -0.60
N GLY A 118 -2.66 1.91 -0.63
CA GLY A 118 -3.01 2.65 -1.84
C GLY A 118 -2.15 3.89 -2.00
N PHE A 119 -1.67 4.11 -3.22
CA PHE A 119 -0.94 5.34 -3.59
C PHE A 119 -1.70 6.11 -4.66
N SER A 120 -1.90 7.41 -4.49
CA SER A 120 -2.52 8.29 -5.48
C SER A 120 -3.91 7.79 -5.92
N GLN A 121 -4.10 7.39 -7.19
CA GLN A 121 -5.33 6.73 -7.63
C GLN A 121 -5.61 5.41 -6.89
N GLY A 122 -4.59 4.68 -6.45
CA GLY A 122 -4.78 3.51 -5.60
C GLY A 122 -5.29 3.85 -4.21
N ALA A 123 -4.89 4.99 -3.65
CA ALA A 123 -5.44 5.49 -2.37
C ALA A 123 -6.94 5.82 -2.52
N HIS A 124 -7.30 6.42 -3.64
CA HIS A 124 -8.70 6.65 -4.03
C HIS A 124 -9.47 5.32 -4.12
N VAL A 125 -8.92 4.31 -4.82
CA VAL A 125 -9.52 2.96 -4.92
C VAL A 125 -9.74 2.32 -3.55
N VAL A 126 -8.74 2.41 -2.66
CA VAL A 126 -8.81 1.86 -1.30
C VAL A 126 -9.88 2.57 -0.48
N GLY A 127 -9.90 3.92 -0.48
CA GLY A 127 -10.89 4.72 0.22
C GLY A 127 -12.32 4.49 -0.28
N ASP A 128 -12.52 4.40 -1.60
CA ASP A 128 -13.83 4.13 -2.20
C ASP A 128 -14.32 2.71 -1.93
N THR A 129 -13.41 1.74 -1.87
CA THR A 129 -13.76 0.35 -1.49
C THR A 129 -14.32 0.32 -0.07
N LEU A 130 -13.61 0.90 0.91
CA LEU A 130 -14.05 0.84 2.30
C LEU A 130 -15.24 1.75 2.61
N CYS A 131 -15.21 2.98 2.11
CA CYS A 131 -16.15 4.03 2.52
C CYS A 131 -17.26 4.30 1.52
N GLY A 132 -17.20 3.72 0.32
CA GLY A 132 -18.08 4.05 -0.79
C GLY A 132 -17.72 5.37 -1.45
N ALA A 133 -17.86 5.43 -2.77
CA ALA A 133 -17.61 6.63 -3.56
C ALA A 133 -18.67 7.70 -3.26
N SER A 134 -18.23 8.91 -2.94
CA SER A 134 -19.12 10.05 -2.74
C SER A 134 -18.60 11.38 -3.30
N SER A 135 -17.39 11.40 -3.87
CA SER A 135 -16.79 12.56 -4.51
C SER A 135 -17.48 12.90 -5.84
N PHE A 136 -17.55 14.17 -6.21
CA PHE A 136 -17.95 14.59 -7.56
C PHE A 136 -16.75 14.61 -8.52
N PRO A 137 -16.89 14.22 -9.81
CA PRO A 137 -18.09 13.75 -10.53
C PRO A 137 -18.28 12.22 -10.50
N ILE A 138 -17.84 11.54 -9.44
CA ILE A 138 -17.80 10.08 -9.38
C ILE A 138 -19.20 9.53 -9.10
N LEU A 139 -19.56 8.45 -9.80
CA LEU A 139 -20.80 7.73 -9.52
C LEU A 139 -20.72 7.13 -8.11
N ARG A 140 -21.72 7.42 -7.28
CA ARG A 140 -21.78 6.92 -5.91
C ARG A 140 -21.77 5.40 -5.86
N THR A 141 -21.02 4.85 -4.92
CA THR A 141 -21.00 3.40 -4.63
C THR A 141 -21.27 3.17 -3.15
N LYS A 142 -21.69 1.95 -2.82
CA LYS A 142 -21.83 1.53 -1.42
C LYS A 142 -20.44 1.23 -0.84
N PRO A 143 -20.23 1.43 0.47
CA PRO A 143 -19.07 0.87 1.16
C PRO A 143 -19.08 -0.66 1.11
N ILE A 144 -17.92 -1.27 1.33
CA ILE A 144 -17.80 -2.71 1.53
C ILE A 144 -18.67 -3.18 2.70
N ASP A 145 -19.12 -4.43 2.67
CA ASP A 145 -19.94 -4.99 3.73
C ASP A 145 -19.22 -4.97 5.09
N SER A 146 -19.96 -4.63 6.15
CA SER A 146 -19.47 -4.57 7.52
C SER A 146 -18.89 -5.88 8.05
N ILE A 147 -19.21 -7.04 7.45
CA ILE A 147 -18.61 -8.33 7.83
C ILE A 147 -17.08 -8.33 7.72
N TYR A 148 -16.50 -7.48 6.86
CA TYR A 148 -15.05 -7.38 6.65
C TYR A 148 -14.34 -6.44 7.63
N ASN A 149 -15.07 -5.69 8.46
CA ASN A 149 -14.50 -4.75 9.43
C ASN A 149 -13.47 -5.42 10.36
N LYS A 150 -13.69 -6.68 10.72
CA LYS A 150 -12.80 -7.47 11.61
C LYS A 150 -11.57 -8.05 10.91
N ASN A 151 -11.59 -8.09 9.57
CA ASN A 151 -10.52 -8.60 8.74
C ASN A 151 -9.55 -7.48 8.36
N VAL A 152 -10.04 -6.30 7.99
CA VAL A 152 -9.20 -5.15 7.61
C VAL A 152 -8.65 -4.46 8.87
N ILE A 153 -7.40 -4.76 9.20
CA ILE A 153 -6.75 -4.27 10.43
C ILE A 153 -5.95 -3.00 10.23
N ALA A 154 -5.56 -2.69 9.00
CA ALA A 154 -4.88 -1.45 8.67
C ALA A 154 -5.19 -0.99 7.25
N THR A 155 -5.28 0.32 7.05
CA THR A 155 -5.48 0.95 5.75
C THR A 155 -4.53 2.14 5.60
N LEU A 156 -3.67 2.08 4.59
CA LEU A 156 -2.64 3.06 4.31
C LEU A 156 -2.93 3.73 2.97
N MET A 157 -3.11 5.04 2.99
CA MET A 157 -3.39 5.84 1.81
C MET A 157 -2.33 6.94 1.70
N PHE A 158 -1.65 7.03 0.56
CA PHE A 158 -0.60 8.01 0.33
C PHE A 158 -0.96 8.92 -0.84
N GLY A 159 -0.99 10.24 -0.60
CA GLY A 159 -1.35 11.20 -1.62
C GLY A 159 -2.78 11.05 -2.12
N ASP A 160 -3.73 10.70 -1.25
CA ASP A 160 -5.13 10.44 -1.60
C ASP A 160 -5.82 11.66 -2.21
N PRO A 161 -6.20 11.64 -3.50
CA PRO A 161 -6.94 12.72 -4.12
C PRO A 161 -8.33 12.89 -3.52
N THR A 162 -8.89 11.87 -2.85
CA THR A 162 -10.22 11.92 -2.23
C THR A 162 -10.25 12.35 -0.79
N ARG A 163 -9.10 12.70 -0.21
CA ARG A 163 -9.00 13.20 1.15
C ARG A 163 -10.00 14.33 1.37
N ALA A 164 -10.81 14.18 2.42
CA ALA A 164 -11.56 15.28 2.99
C ALA A 164 -10.76 15.89 4.15
N LYS A 165 -10.88 17.19 4.37
CA LYS A 165 -10.26 17.87 5.51
C LYS A 165 -10.76 17.34 6.86
N ASN A 166 -9.94 17.51 7.89
CA ASN A 166 -10.29 17.29 9.30
C ASN A 166 -10.80 15.88 9.64
N GLN A 167 -10.39 14.86 8.89
CA GLN A 167 -10.70 13.47 9.24
C GLN A 167 -9.69 12.94 10.26
N GLY A 168 -10.14 12.12 11.22
CA GLY A 168 -9.26 11.61 12.30
C GLY A 168 -8.11 10.69 11.84
N TRP A 169 -8.15 10.22 10.60
CA TRP A 169 -7.08 9.42 9.98
C TRP A 169 -6.11 10.24 9.12
N ASN A 170 -6.32 11.55 9.00
CA ASN A 170 -5.46 12.44 8.25
C ASN A 170 -4.12 12.62 8.99
N VAL A 171 -3.02 12.27 8.32
CA VAL A 171 -1.64 12.43 8.79
C VAL A 171 -0.76 13.06 7.70
N GLY A 172 0.50 13.33 8.03
CA GLY A 172 1.45 14.10 7.22
C GLY A 172 1.52 15.56 7.64
N THR A 173 2.08 16.41 6.79
CA THR A 173 2.26 17.84 7.11
C THR A 173 1.01 18.69 6.91
N VAL A 174 -0.08 18.14 6.36
CA VAL A 174 -1.37 18.82 6.18
C VAL A 174 -2.51 17.89 6.55
N THR A 175 -3.39 18.29 7.47
CA THR A 175 -4.52 17.45 7.95
C THR A 175 -5.89 18.09 7.73
N ASP A 176 -5.92 19.37 7.39
CA ASP A 176 -7.07 20.28 7.42
C ASP A 176 -7.48 20.81 6.03
N ARG A 177 -6.92 20.24 4.95
CA ARG A 177 -7.26 20.60 3.57
C ARG A 177 -7.76 19.41 2.75
N ASP A 178 -8.59 19.77 1.76
CA ASP A 178 -9.23 18.85 0.84
C ASP A 178 -8.32 18.49 -0.35
N GLY A 179 -8.42 17.24 -0.80
CA GLY A 179 -7.78 16.77 -2.02
C GLY A 179 -8.49 17.20 -3.30
N TYR A 180 -8.03 16.68 -4.43
CA TYR A 180 -8.57 16.96 -5.76
C TYR A 180 -10.06 16.64 -5.91
N PHE A 181 -10.49 15.51 -5.35
CA PHE A 181 -11.83 14.96 -5.42
C PHE A 181 -12.36 14.62 -4.00
N PRO A 182 -12.49 15.60 -3.10
CA PRO A 182 -12.71 15.32 -1.68
C PRO A 182 -14.00 14.52 -1.46
N ARG A 183 -13.91 13.49 -0.61
CA ARG A 183 -15.04 12.63 -0.26
C ARG A 183 -16.08 13.43 0.52
N HIS A 184 -17.31 13.48 0.00
CA HIS A 184 -18.40 14.23 0.62
C HIS A 184 -19.05 13.50 1.80
N LYS A 185 -19.00 12.17 1.83
CA LYS A 185 -19.54 11.33 2.91
C LYS A 185 -18.47 10.39 3.44
N ASN A 186 -18.04 10.65 4.68
CA ASN A 186 -17.00 9.87 5.36
C ASN A 186 -17.53 8.97 6.48
N THR A 187 -18.84 9.02 6.79
CA THR A 187 -19.44 8.27 7.91
C THR A 187 -19.20 6.76 7.82
N ALA A 188 -19.21 6.20 6.60
CA ALA A 188 -18.92 4.79 6.36
C ALA A 188 -17.46 4.40 6.66
N CYS A 189 -16.53 5.36 6.72
CA CYS A 189 -15.14 5.10 7.15
C CYS A 189 -15.01 4.91 8.67
N SER A 190 -16.01 5.27 9.48
CA SER A 190 -15.90 5.32 10.95
C SER A 190 -15.40 4.02 11.59
N PRO A 191 -15.84 2.81 11.16
CA PRO A 191 -15.33 1.55 11.69
C PRO A 191 -13.81 1.36 11.51
N TYR A 192 -13.23 2.03 10.51
CA TYR A 192 -11.82 1.93 10.15
C TYR A 192 -10.99 3.12 10.65
N SER A 193 -11.61 4.15 11.23
CA SER A 193 -10.94 5.42 11.58
C SER A 193 -9.67 5.25 12.43
N GLN A 194 -9.66 4.28 13.35
CA GLN A 194 -8.51 3.99 14.21
C GLN A 194 -7.42 3.15 13.53
N SER A 195 -7.79 2.38 12.50
CA SER A 195 -6.90 1.53 11.68
C SER A 195 -6.57 2.15 10.32
N MET A 196 -6.99 3.39 10.06
CA MET A 196 -6.79 4.09 8.79
C MET A 196 -5.80 5.23 8.95
N ARG A 197 -4.94 5.42 7.95
CA ARG A 197 -4.05 6.57 7.81
C ARG A 197 -4.04 7.04 6.36
N SER A 198 -4.25 8.34 6.17
CA SER A 198 -4.12 9.04 4.89
C SER A 198 -3.00 10.07 5.02
N TRP A 199 -1.84 9.82 4.43
CA TRP A 199 -0.72 10.76 4.39
C TRP A 199 -0.89 11.75 3.24
N CYS A 200 -0.78 13.03 3.58
CA CYS A 200 -0.71 14.11 2.63
C CYS A 200 0.28 15.17 3.10
N ASP A 201 1.15 15.62 2.20
CA ASP A 201 2.11 16.67 2.49
C ASP A 201 1.78 18.00 1.84
N GLN A 202 2.26 19.07 2.49
CA GLN A 202 2.11 20.42 2.00
C GLN A 202 2.64 20.54 0.58
N LYS A 203 1.85 21.19 -0.28
CA LYS A 203 2.11 21.38 -1.71
C LYS A 203 1.93 20.13 -2.56
N ASP A 204 1.53 18.98 -2.03
CA ASP A 204 1.17 17.84 -2.89
C ASP A 204 0.08 18.25 -3.89
N ARG A 205 0.38 18.09 -5.19
CA ARG A 205 -0.49 18.52 -6.28
C ARG A 205 -1.92 17.96 -6.23
N TRP A 206 -2.11 16.77 -5.67
CA TRP A 206 -3.36 16.00 -5.73
C TRP A 206 -4.08 15.93 -4.39
N CYS A 207 -3.39 15.66 -3.30
CA CYS A 207 -4.04 15.60 -1.98
C CYS A 207 -4.08 16.95 -1.27
N ASP A 208 -3.30 17.93 -1.73
CA ASP A 208 -3.22 19.30 -1.21
C ASP A 208 -3.34 20.34 -2.34
N LYS A 209 -4.34 20.16 -3.21
CA LYS A 209 -4.45 20.90 -4.49
C LYS A 209 -4.49 22.44 -4.34
N HIS A 210 -4.89 22.91 -3.16
CA HIS A 210 -5.10 24.32 -2.82
C HIS A 210 -4.04 24.84 -1.84
N ALA A 211 -2.86 24.21 -1.84
CA ALA A 211 -1.74 24.62 -1.02
C ALA A 211 -1.42 26.12 -1.18
N PRO A 212 -1.25 26.88 -0.08
CA PRO A 212 -0.76 28.25 -0.14
C PRO A 212 0.61 28.31 -0.85
N GLY A 213 0.75 29.24 -1.80
CA GLY A 213 1.96 29.37 -2.61
C GLY A 213 2.10 28.32 -3.73
N GLY A 214 1.03 27.58 -4.04
CA GLY A 214 0.99 26.63 -5.14
C GLY A 214 1.45 25.22 -4.78
N THR A 215 1.38 24.34 -5.77
CA THR A 215 1.63 22.90 -5.62
C THR A 215 2.92 22.46 -6.31
N ASP A 216 3.53 21.39 -5.80
CA ASP A 216 4.69 20.71 -6.35
C ASP A 216 4.38 19.22 -6.59
N ARG A 217 4.64 18.74 -7.81
CA ARG A 217 4.44 17.33 -8.19
C ARG A 217 5.49 16.41 -7.56
N SER A 218 6.66 16.93 -7.21
CA SER A 218 7.76 16.15 -6.64
C SER A 218 7.37 15.59 -5.27
N VAL A 219 6.68 16.39 -4.45
CA VAL A 219 6.18 16.02 -3.11
C VAL A 219 5.37 14.72 -3.17
N HIS A 220 4.50 14.59 -4.17
CA HIS A 220 3.63 13.43 -4.36
C HIS A 220 4.40 12.11 -4.54
N SER A 221 5.67 12.16 -4.92
CA SER A 221 6.50 10.97 -5.19
C SER A 221 7.46 10.61 -4.05
N THR A 222 7.29 11.20 -2.85
CA THR A 222 8.24 11.04 -1.73
C THR A 222 7.79 10.08 -0.63
N TYR A 223 6.49 9.73 -0.60
CA TYR A 223 5.87 9.03 0.52
C TYR A 223 6.48 7.67 0.86
N GLN A 224 6.87 6.88 -0.15
CA GLN A 224 7.50 5.55 -0.01
C GLN A 224 8.88 5.56 0.68
N ILE A 225 9.49 6.75 0.79
CA ILE A 225 10.73 6.95 1.53
C ILE A 225 10.40 7.60 2.86
N LYS A 226 9.66 8.70 2.83
CA LYS A 226 9.40 9.54 4.00
C LYS A 226 8.60 8.83 5.10
N TYR A 227 7.57 8.07 4.73
CA TYR A 227 6.63 7.47 5.68
C TYR A 227 6.75 5.94 5.79
N ARG A 228 7.78 5.34 5.20
CA ARG A 228 7.95 3.87 5.19
C ARG A 228 7.93 3.27 6.60
N ASN A 229 8.79 3.79 7.48
CA ASN A 229 8.92 3.26 8.83
C ASN A 229 7.67 3.54 9.66
N GLU A 230 7.12 4.75 9.58
CA GLU A 230 5.89 5.14 10.28
C GLU A 230 4.70 4.26 9.87
N ALA A 231 4.54 4.01 8.57
CA ALA A 231 3.49 3.16 8.03
C ALA A 231 3.64 1.70 8.51
N LYS A 232 4.85 1.15 8.46
CA LYS A 232 5.16 -0.18 8.98
C LYS A 232 4.88 -0.28 10.48
N ASP A 233 5.34 0.68 11.28
CA ASP A 233 5.13 0.71 12.73
C ASP A 233 3.64 0.82 13.08
N PHE A 234 2.88 1.60 12.32
CA PHE A 234 1.43 1.66 12.44
C PHE A 234 0.77 0.30 12.18
N VAL A 235 1.15 -0.39 11.11
CA VAL A 235 0.60 -1.73 10.80
C VAL A 235 0.99 -2.75 11.87
N LEU A 236 2.24 -2.74 12.36
CA LEU A 236 2.68 -3.62 13.45
C LEU A 236 1.88 -3.39 14.72
N LYS A 237 1.57 -2.13 15.05
CA LYS A 237 0.68 -1.80 16.18
C LYS A 237 -0.71 -2.42 15.98
N GLN A 238 -1.31 -2.27 14.81
CA GLN A 238 -2.63 -2.84 14.52
C GLN A 238 -2.62 -4.37 14.56
N TRP A 239 -1.57 -4.99 14.02
CA TRP A 239 -1.35 -6.43 14.08
C TRP A 239 -1.33 -6.93 15.53
N ASN A 240 -0.49 -6.31 16.37
CA ASN A 240 -0.36 -6.69 17.78
C ASN A 240 -1.67 -6.55 18.58
N LEU A 241 -2.47 -5.52 18.29
CA LEU A 241 -3.80 -5.37 18.90
C LEU A 241 -4.76 -6.49 18.47
N ASN A 242 -4.66 -6.94 17.22
CA ASN A 242 -5.56 -7.93 16.64
C ASN A 242 -5.20 -9.38 16.99
N VAL A 243 -3.92 -9.71 17.16
CA VAL A 243 -3.52 -11.06 17.60
C VAL A 243 -3.75 -11.29 19.09
N ARG A 244 -3.56 -10.26 19.92
CA ARG A 244 -3.83 -10.33 21.37
C ARG A 244 -5.31 -10.47 21.70
N SER A 245 -6.20 -9.93 20.86
CA SER A 245 -7.66 -10.06 21.05
C SER A 245 -8.23 -11.47 20.83
N VAL A 246 -7.39 -12.42 20.40
CA VAL A 246 -7.73 -13.81 20.12
C VAL A 246 -7.05 -14.78 21.13
N SER A 247 -6.22 -14.24 22.02
CA SER A 247 -5.55 -14.96 23.13
C SER A 247 -6.40 -14.86 24.39
#